data_AF-A0A2H1VIB4-F1
#
_entry.id   AF-A0A2H1VIB4-F1
#
_cell.length_a   1.000
_cell.length_b   1.000
_cell.length_c   1.000
_cell.angle_alpha   90.00
_cell.angle_beta   90.00
_cell.angle_gamma   90.00
#
_symmetry.space_group_name_H-M   'P 1'
#
loop_
_entity.id
_entity.type
_entity.pdbx_description
1 polymer ?
#
loop_
_entity_poly.entity_id
_entity_poly.type
_entity_poly.pdbx_seq_one_letter_code
_entity_poly.pdbx_strand_id
1 'polypeptide(L)'
;MTRKRHSLVDIESIDDIFRDLVKKRGFVKAKFTLFVKYVQCLDESQIKEAQKVELQERLQRSQLLFDKFSEIQDELDIIVSGSQVDKELEERELFENQYYAIVAK
;
A
#
# COMPACT_ATOMS: atom_id res chain seq x y z
N MET A 1 36.19 -36.62 9.87
CA MET A 1 35.96 -35.93 8.57
C MET A 1 34.66 -35.14 8.67
N THR A 2 34.76 -33.91 9.17
CA THR A 2 33.64 -33.03 9.48
C THR A 2 33.10 -32.44 8.17
N ARG A 3 31.91 -32.86 7.72
CA ARG A 3 31.21 -32.18 6.62
C ARG A 3 30.73 -30.83 7.15
N LYS A 4 31.40 -29.76 6.71
CA LYS A 4 30.98 -28.36 6.94
C LYS A 4 29.51 -28.23 6.53
N ARG A 5 28.66 -27.85 7.49
CA ARG A 5 27.30 -27.37 7.19
C ARG A 5 27.46 -26.07 6.41
N HIS A 6 27.00 -26.06 5.16
CA HIS A 6 26.72 -24.83 4.42
C HIS A 6 25.70 -24.01 5.22
N SER A 7 26.10 -22.85 5.75
CA SER A 7 25.14 -21.76 5.92
C SER A 7 25.30 -20.85 4.71
N LEU A 8 24.50 -21.12 3.68
CA LEU A 8 24.20 -20.13 2.66
C LEU A 8 23.25 -19.15 3.34
N VAL A 9 23.77 -18.01 3.76
CA VAL A 9 22.92 -16.85 4.04
C VAL A 9 22.40 -16.44 2.67
N ASP A 10 21.12 -16.68 2.39
CA ASP A 10 20.48 -16.26 1.15
C ASP A 10 20.54 -14.74 1.10
N ILE A 11 21.47 -14.20 0.32
CA ILE A 11 21.50 -12.78 -0.03
C ILE A 11 20.39 -12.62 -1.07
N GLU A 12 19.23 -12.08 -0.66
CA GLU A 12 18.16 -11.74 -1.59
C GLU A 12 18.71 -10.81 -2.69
N SER A 13 18.41 -11.15 -3.95
CA SER A 13 18.72 -10.26 -5.08
C SER A 13 17.88 -8.99 -4.98
N ILE A 14 18.40 -7.87 -5.50
CA ILE A 14 17.63 -6.62 -5.66
C ILE A 14 16.31 -6.87 -6.41
N ASP A 15 16.34 -7.77 -7.41
CA ASP A 15 15.14 -8.14 -8.16
C ASP A 15 14.11 -8.89 -7.30
N ASP A 16 14.55 -9.66 -6.30
CA ASP A 16 13.66 -10.38 -5.39
C ASP A 16 13.00 -9.39 -4.42
N ILE A 17 13.80 -8.48 -3.85
CA ILE A 17 13.35 -7.39 -2.99
C ILE A 17 12.31 -6.54 -3.73
N PHE A 18 12.61 -6.13 -4.96
CA PHE A 18 11.69 -5.33 -5.79
C PHE A 18 10.35 -6.04 -5.98
N ARG A 19 10.34 -7.32 -6.39
CA ARG A 19 9.10 -8.08 -6.59
C ARG A 19 8.29 -8.21 -5.30
N ASP A 20 8.96 -8.40 -4.16
CA ASP A 20 8.30 -8.51 -2.87
C ASP A 20 7.69 -7.18 -2.41
N LEU A 21 8.38 -6.06 -2.64
CA LEU A 21 7.85 -4.73 -2.37
C LEU A 21 6.63 -4.41 -3.24
N VAL A 22 6.70 -4.67 -4.55
CA VAL A 22 5.56 -4.49 -5.47
C VAL A 22 4.37 -5.34 -5.02
N LYS A 23 4.61 -6.59 -4.60
CA LYS A 23 3.57 -7.48 -4.07
C LYS A 23 2.96 -6.92 -2.78
N LYS A 24 3.78 -6.46 -1.82
CA LYS A 24 3.32 -5.84 -0.57
C LYS A 24 2.47 -4.59 -0.87
N ARG A 25 2.93 -3.71 -1.77
CA ARG A 25 2.18 -2.54 -2.23
C ARG A 25 0.82 -2.94 -2.83
N GLY A 26 0.80 -3.97 -3.67
CA GLY A 26 -0.43 -4.52 -4.23
C GLY A 26 -1.45 -4.95 -3.17
N PHE A 27 -1.01 -5.59 -2.09
CA PHE A 27 -1.89 -5.93 -0.97
C PHE A 27 -2.44 -4.70 -0.23
N VAL A 28 -1.63 -3.66 -0.04
CA VAL A 28 -2.08 -2.39 0.56
C VAL A 28 -3.15 -1.75 -0.32
N LYS A 29 -2.92 -1.63 -1.64
CA LYS A 29 -3.90 -1.12 -2.61
C LYS A 29 -5.21 -1.92 -2.60
N ALA A 30 -5.14 -3.25 -2.51
CA ALA A 30 -6.32 -4.10 -2.43
C ALA A 30 -7.14 -3.85 -1.15
N LYS A 31 -6.48 -3.71 0.01
CA LYS A 31 -7.15 -3.35 1.27
C LYS A 31 -7.78 -1.97 1.20
N PHE A 32 -7.06 -0.99 0.63
CA PHE A 32 -7.60 0.35 0.43
C PHE A 32 -8.82 0.33 -0.49
N THR A 33 -8.81 -0.48 -1.56
CA THR A 33 -9.96 -0.67 -2.45
C THR A 33 -11.23 -1.14 -1.71
N LEU A 34 -11.09 -1.97 -0.66
CA LEU A 34 -12.24 -2.37 0.17
C LEU A 34 -12.80 -1.20 0.98
N PHE A 35 -11.94 -0.31 1.47
CA PHE A 35 -12.37 0.92 2.12
C PHE A 35 -13.07 1.86 1.13
N VAL A 36 -12.50 2.07 -0.06
CA VAL A 36 -13.13 2.86 -1.13
C VAL A 36 -14.54 2.35 -1.44
N LYS A 37 -14.71 1.04 -1.62
CA LYS A 37 -16.01 0.42 -1.87
C LYS A 37 -17.00 0.67 -0.73
N TYR A 38 -16.54 0.60 0.52
CA TYR A 38 -17.38 0.90 1.66
C TYR A 38 -17.87 2.35 1.63
N VAL A 39 -16.97 3.32 1.48
CA VAL A 39 -17.31 4.76 1.43
C VAL A 39 -18.28 5.05 0.28
N GLN A 40 -18.06 4.46 -0.90
CA GLN A 40 -18.92 4.64 -2.07
C GLN A 40 -20.32 4.04 -1.91
N CYS A 41 -20.51 3.08 -1.01
CA CYS A 41 -21.83 2.50 -0.71
C CYS A 41 -22.61 3.29 0.36
N LEU A 42 -22.01 4.30 0.98
CA LEU A 42 -22.70 5.14 1.96
C LEU A 42 -23.57 6.17 1.25
N ASP A 43 -24.81 6.30 1.73
CA ASP A 43 -25.68 7.41 1.36
C ASP A 43 -25.47 8.54 2.38
N GLU A 44 -24.85 9.62 1.94
CA GLU A 44 -24.55 10.80 2.76
C GLU A 44 -25.82 11.39 3.40
N SER A 45 -26.98 11.25 2.74
CA SER A 45 -28.24 11.80 3.23
C SER A 45 -28.91 10.95 4.31
N GLN A 46 -28.49 9.68 4.49
CA GLN A 46 -29.15 8.69 5.36
C GLN A 46 -28.17 7.93 6.27
N ILE A 47 -27.01 8.53 6.57
CA ILE A 47 -25.98 7.88 7.38
C ILE A 47 -26.46 7.71 8.84
N LYS A 48 -26.46 6.46 9.32
CA LYS A 48 -26.82 6.12 10.71
C LYS A 48 -25.63 6.34 11.65
N GLU A 49 -25.90 6.61 12.93
CA GLU A 49 -24.84 6.77 13.94
C GLU A 49 -23.87 5.57 14.01
N ALA A 50 -24.38 4.34 13.91
CA ALA A 50 -23.52 3.15 13.87
C ALA A 50 -22.57 3.16 12.65
N GLN A 51 -23.04 3.65 11.50
CA GLN A 51 -22.22 3.76 10.29
C GLN A 51 -21.20 4.89 10.39
N LYS A 52 -21.49 5.97 11.14
CA LYS A 52 -20.51 7.03 11.44
C LYS A 52 -19.36 6.49 12.28
N VAL A 53 -19.67 5.75 13.34
CA VAL A 53 -18.64 5.10 14.19
C VAL A 53 -17.80 4.13 13.36
N GLU A 54 -18.44 3.27 12.57
CA GLU A 54 -17.72 2.35 11.68
C GLU A 54 -16.85 3.08 10.65
N LEU A 55 -17.36 4.18 10.06
CA LEU A 55 -16.62 5.00 9.11
C LEU A 55 -15.38 5.64 9.76
N GLN A 56 -15.51 6.17 10.99
CA GLN A 56 -14.39 6.74 11.73
C GLN A 56 -13.28 5.71 11.97
N GLU A 57 -13.65 4.50 12.43
CA GLU A 57 -12.70 3.40 12.63
C GLU A 57 -12.02 3.00 11.32
N ARG A 58 -12.79 2.85 10.25
CA ARG A 58 -12.26 2.50 8.92
C ARG A 58 -11.35 3.60 8.34
N LEU A 59 -11.67 4.87 8.58
CA LEU A 59 -10.85 6.01 8.18
C LEU A 59 -9.48 5.95 8.88
N GLN A 60 -9.45 5.74 10.19
CA GLN A 60 -8.19 5.57 10.94
C GLN A 60 -7.38 4.38 10.39
N ARG A 61 -8.04 3.27 10.06
CA ARG A 61 -7.37 2.13 9.42
C ARG A 61 -6.83 2.47 8.02
N SER A 62 -7.52 3.31 7.25
CA SER A 62 -7.04 3.74 5.93
C SER A 62 -5.82 4.66 6.00
N GLN A 63 -5.69 5.48 7.05
CA GLN A 63 -4.49 6.28 7.28
C GLN A 63 -3.26 5.39 7.46
N LEU A 64 -3.38 4.32 8.25
CA LEU A 64 -2.31 3.34 8.40
C LEU A 64 -1.97 2.61 7.08
N LEU A 65 -2.93 2.44 6.18
CA LEU A 65 -2.67 1.90 4.85
C LEU A 65 -1.90 2.89 3.98
N PHE A 66 -2.21 4.19 4.09
CA PHE A 66 -1.49 5.24 3.38
C PHE A 66 -0.03 5.33 3.84
N ASP A 67 0.21 5.31 5.15
CA ASP A 67 1.56 5.32 5.71
C ASP A 67 2.33 4.09 5.22
N LYS A 68 1.71 2.89 5.28
CA LYS A 68 2.33 1.66 4.80
C LYS A 68 2.62 1.67 3.29
N PHE A 69 1.73 2.25 2.48
CA PHE A 69 1.98 2.44 1.06
C PHE A 69 3.20 3.34 0.85
N SER A 70 3.24 4.48 1.55
CA SER A 70 4.32 5.47 1.43
C SER A 70 5.67 4.87 1.79
N GLU A 71 5.76 4.12 2.90
CA GLU A 71 6.97 3.39 3.27
C GLU A 71 7.46 2.43 2.17
N ILE A 72 6.54 1.63 1.61
CA ILE A 72 6.90 0.67 0.56
C ILE A 72 7.32 1.40 -0.72
N GLN A 73 6.66 2.51 -1.05
CA GLN A 73 6.98 3.32 -2.21
C GLN A 73 8.34 3.98 -2.06
N ASP A 74 8.67 4.52 -0.88
CA ASP A 74 9.99 5.09 -0.60
C ASP A 74 11.10 4.05 -0.79
N GLU A 75 10.88 2.80 -0.35
CA GLU A 75 11.82 1.70 -0.59
C GLU A 75 11.97 1.36 -2.09
N LEU A 76 10.88 1.36 -2.85
CA LEU A 76 10.91 1.15 -4.30
C LEU A 76 11.65 2.27 -5.02
N ASP A 77 11.38 3.52 -4.67
CA ASP A 77 11.97 4.72 -5.27
C ASP A 77 13.49 4.75 -5.12
N ILE A 78 14.03 4.18 -4.03
CA ILE A 78 15.48 4.03 -3.80
C ILE A 78 16.11 2.95 -4.70
N ILE A 79 15.38 1.89 -5.01
CA ILE A 79 15.90 0.72 -5.72
C ILE A 79 15.82 0.88 -7.25
N VAL A 80 14.81 1.58 -7.74
CA VAL A 80 14.60 1.76 -9.19
C VAL A 80 15.52 2.81 -9.80
N SER A 81 15.74 2.72 -11.11
CA SER A 81 16.52 3.71 -11.86
C SER A 81 16.05 3.86 -13.31
N GLY A 82 16.45 4.98 -13.94
CA GLY A 82 16.08 5.29 -15.33
C GLY A 82 14.57 5.34 -15.53
N SER A 83 14.09 4.71 -16.61
CA SER A 83 12.66 4.72 -16.97
C SER A 83 11.70 4.08 -15.95
N GLN A 84 12.21 3.38 -14.93
CA GLN A 84 11.36 2.86 -13.86
C GLN A 84 10.99 3.94 -12.83
N VAL A 85 11.81 4.98 -12.65
CA VAL A 85 11.52 6.08 -11.73
C VAL A 85 10.20 6.76 -12.09
N ASP A 86 10.00 7.08 -13.37
CA ASP A 86 8.78 7.73 -13.84
C ASP A 86 7.52 6.88 -13.58
N LYS A 87 7.64 5.54 -13.73
CA LYS A 87 6.53 4.61 -13.46
C LYS A 87 6.18 4.54 -11.99
N GLU A 88 7.20 4.56 -11.12
CA GLU A 88 7.00 4.53 -9.68
C GLU A 88 6.41 5.85 -9.16
N LEU A 89 6.79 6.99 -9.75
CA LEU A 89 6.16 8.29 -9.50
C LEU A 89 4.69 8.33 -9.95
N GLU A 90 4.38 7.82 -11.14
CA GLU A 90 3.00 7.72 -11.64
C GLU A 90 2.15 6.85 -10.72
N GLU A 91 2.67 5.70 -10.27
CA GLU A 91 1.97 4.81 -9.35
C GLU A 91 1.71 5.46 -7.98
N ARG A 92 2.66 6.25 -7.47
CA ARG A 92 2.49 7.06 -6.26
C ARG A 92 1.36 8.07 -6.45
N GLU A 93 1.44 8.87 -7.50
CA GLU A 93 0.44 9.91 -7.80
C GLU A 93 -0.97 9.30 -7.93
N LEU A 94 -1.11 8.18 -8.64
CA LEU A 94 -2.39 7.50 -8.80
C LEU A 94 -2.99 7.04 -7.46
N PHE A 95 -2.18 6.47 -6.58
CA PHE A 95 -2.65 6.04 -5.26
C PHE A 95 -3.00 7.22 -4.36
N GLU A 96 -2.14 8.23 -4.26
CA GLU A 96 -2.34 9.40 -3.40
C GLU A 96 -3.59 10.19 -3.84
N ASN A 97 -3.77 10.40 -5.14
CA ASN A 97 -4.97 11.04 -5.68
C ASN A 97 -6.24 10.26 -5.33
N GLN A 98 -6.22 8.93 -5.47
CA GLN A 98 -7.36 8.10 -5.08
C GLN A 98 -7.62 8.17 -3.57
N TYR A 99 -6.57 8.18 -2.75
CA TYR A 99 -6.67 8.28 -1.31
C TYR A 99 -7.34 9.59 -0.88
N TYR A 100 -6.78 10.72 -1.31
CA TYR A 100 -7.31 12.03 -0.93
C TYR A 100 -8.71 12.28 -1.49
N ALA A 101 -9.01 11.81 -2.71
CA ALA A 101 -10.36 11.90 -3.26
C ALA A 101 -11.42 11.12 -2.46
N ILE A 102 -11.04 10.07 -1.74
CA ILE A 102 -11.95 9.27 -0.92
C ILE A 102 -12.05 9.81 0.51
N VAL A 103 -10.94 10.27 1.08
CA VAL A 103 -10.93 10.84 2.45
C VAL A 103 -11.60 12.22 2.50
N ALA A 104 -11.61 12.96 1.40
CA ALA A 104 -12.25 14.28 1.31
C ALA A 104 -13.77 14.22 1.05
N LYS A 105 -14.35 13.03 0.87
CA LYS A 105 -15.80 12.82 0.79
C LYS A 105 -16.42 12.79 2.17
#